data_AF-A0A0R2FG26-F1
#
_entry.id   AF-A0A0R2FG26-F1
#
_cell.length_a   1.000
_cell.length_b   1.000
_cell.length_c   1.000
_cell.angle_alpha   90.00
_cell.angle_beta   90.00
_cell.angle_gamma   90.00
#
_symmetry.space_group_name_H-M   'P 1'
#
loop_
_entity.id
_entity.type
_entity.pdbx_description
1 polymer ?
#
loop_
_entity_poly.entity_id
_entity_poly.type
_entity_poly.pdbx_seq_one_letter_code
_entity_poly.pdbx_strand_id
1 'polypeptide(L)'
;MVQCSEKLESVHYNAILLTHGEHTASSIQQVVNTLCGNYFFEAFDMPIDVSISRINEYVRNYLIDQGSSTKGNIILFDMGSLREMFREIKKVSDQELLVVNNVTTAMALDIGLRIQRNEIFQSIAEASQKYSSTTDAQYYEGLSNRKNIIVSCMSGVGLSEELKKLIEETLSPSLEVIALDYKHLHALLKNNDRQFFSNTQLILTTTDVSGDMGMDIINIYNIFDKSVSLKLETILLQIGENQKSSNLLIERLLRFLSIEGIRGRLQILNPDVVIQESQDIVSHYENFYNVKFEPRLKLNLYMHLSLMIERMLVSTTVSENTFQEADLTPRKKDFISLSSGIFQHVEQKFNIKVQDYEIELLYQLLKDFIFIDK
;
A
#
# COMPACT_ATOMS: atom_id res chain seq x y z
N MET A 1 34.60 -58.97 7.98
CA MET A 1 34.85 -57.85 7.07
C MET A 1 33.84 -56.76 7.39
N VAL A 2 34.34 -55.53 7.46
CA VAL A 2 33.71 -54.32 7.97
C VAL A 2 32.52 -53.90 7.11
N GLN A 3 31.41 -53.54 7.76
CA GLN A 3 30.74 -52.27 7.42
C GLN A 3 30.10 -51.71 8.69
N CYS A 4 30.86 -50.82 9.33
CA CYS A 4 30.40 -49.90 10.34
C CYS A 4 29.47 -48.91 9.61
N SER A 5 28.16 -48.95 9.89
CA SER A 5 27.29 -47.84 9.52
C SER A 5 27.60 -46.71 10.49
N GLU A 6 28.29 -45.68 10.01
CA GLU A 6 28.53 -44.44 10.73
C GLU A 6 27.20 -43.93 11.30
N LYS A 7 27.17 -43.65 12.61
CA LYS A 7 26.07 -42.87 13.20
C LYS A 7 26.04 -41.52 12.47
N LEU A 8 25.01 -41.29 11.66
CA LEU A 8 24.68 -39.94 11.19
C LEU A 8 24.62 -39.02 12.41
N GLU A 9 25.20 -37.83 12.24
CA GLU A 9 25.57 -36.85 13.26
C GLU A 9 24.56 -36.69 14.41
N SER A 10 25.08 -36.58 15.63
CA SER A 10 24.33 -36.65 16.89
C SER A 10 23.33 -35.50 17.06
N VAL A 11 22.09 -35.71 16.63
CA VAL A 11 20.97 -34.87 17.04
C VAL A 11 20.74 -35.08 18.54
N HIS A 12 20.97 -34.03 19.35
CA HIS A 12 20.92 -34.10 20.81
C HIS A 12 19.53 -33.81 21.42
N TYR A 13 18.52 -33.57 20.57
CA TYR A 13 17.15 -33.25 20.94
C TYR A 13 16.19 -34.20 20.24
N ASN A 14 15.10 -34.59 20.92
CA ASN A 14 13.99 -35.24 20.23
C ASN A 14 13.09 -34.14 19.67
N ALA A 15 12.97 -34.03 18.35
CA ALA A 15 12.11 -33.04 17.73
C ALA A 15 10.94 -33.73 17.00
N ILE A 16 9.71 -33.38 17.38
CA ILE A 16 8.49 -34.02 16.91
C ILE A 16 7.57 -32.97 16.29
N LEU A 17 7.10 -33.23 15.07
CA LEU A 17 6.07 -32.47 14.37
C LEU A 17 4.76 -33.26 14.43
N LEU A 18 3.68 -32.60 14.85
CA LEU A 18 2.44 -33.29 15.13
C LEU A 18 1.26 -32.39 14.74
N THR A 19 0.56 -32.74 13.67
CA THR A 19 -0.46 -31.86 13.08
C THR A 19 -1.67 -32.65 12.58
N HIS A 20 -2.83 -32.01 12.53
CA HIS A 20 -4.03 -32.58 11.96
C HIS A 20 -3.93 -32.71 10.44
N GLY A 21 -4.64 -33.71 9.91
CA GLY A 21 -4.63 -34.08 8.50
C GLY A 21 -3.81 -35.35 8.25
N GLU A 22 -3.88 -35.86 7.03
CA GLU A 22 -3.24 -37.14 6.67
C GLU A 22 -1.74 -37.01 6.36
N HIS A 23 -1.28 -35.81 5.96
CA HIS A 23 0.07 -35.59 5.43
C HIS A 23 0.71 -34.25 5.83
N THR A 24 0.09 -33.48 6.73
CA THR A 24 0.55 -32.12 7.06
C THR A 24 1.89 -32.14 7.81
N ALA A 25 2.04 -33.00 8.82
CA ALA A 25 3.26 -33.09 9.64
C ALA A 25 4.39 -33.66 8.80
N SER A 26 4.09 -34.74 8.06
CA SER A 26 5.05 -35.39 7.17
C SER A 26 5.51 -34.44 6.06
N SER A 27 4.62 -33.63 5.49
CA SER A 27 5.01 -32.65 4.47
C SER A 27 5.94 -31.57 5.02
N ILE A 28 5.67 -31.04 6.22
CA ILE A 28 6.54 -30.04 6.85
C ILE A 28 7.90 -30.67 7.18
N GLN A 29 7.89 -31.86 7.77
CA GLN A 29 9.09 -32.61 8.13
C GLN A 29 9.98 -32.89 6.92
N GLN A 30 9.39 -33.32 5.81
CA GLN A 30 10.13 -33.57 4.57
C GLN A 30 10.83 -32.31 4.06
N VAL A 31 10.13 -31.18 4.04
CA VAL A 31 10.71 -29.90 3.60
C VAL A 31 11.86 -29.48 4.53
N VAL A 32 11.63 -29.50 5.84
CA VAL A 32 12.62 -29.03 6.83
C VAL A 32 13.86 -29.93 6.86
N ASN A 33 13.69 -31.24 6.94
CA ASN A 33 14.82 -32.17 6.98
C ASN A 33 15.63 -32.13 5.66
N THR A 34 14.96 -31.94 4.51
CA THR A 34 15.65 -31.76 3.22
C THR A 34 16.44 -30.46 3.19
N LEU A 35 15.85 -29.34 3.62
CA LEU A 35 16.52 -28.03 3.62
C LEU A 35 17.69 -27.95 4.60
N CYS A 36 17.57 -28.59 5.76
CA CYS A 36 18.66 -28.65 6.74
C CYS A 36 19.72 -29.71 6.39
N GLY A 37 19.42 -30.60 5.42
CA GLY A 37 20.32 -31.67 4.97
C GLY A 37 20.54 -32.78 6.00
N ASN A 38 19.66 -32.92 6.99
CA ASN A 38 19.77 -33.93 8.05
C ASN A 38 18.38 -34.27 8.64
N TYR A 39 18.25 -35.42 9.29
CA TYR A 39 16.99 -35.93 9.85
C TYR A 39 16.82 -35.45 11.30
N PHE A 40 16.08 -34.35 11.49
CA PHE A 40 15.86 -33.75 12.81
C PHE A 40 14.47 -34.04 13.37
N PHE A 41 13.45 -33.87 12.54
CA PHE A 41 12.06 -34.02 12.96
C PHE A 41 11.49 -35.39 12.60
N GLU A 42 10.78 -35.97 13.55
CA GLU A 42 9.82 -37.06 13.35
C GLU A 42 8.42 -36.49 13.18
N ALA A 43 7.63 -37.02 12.23
CA ALA A 43 6.29 -36.53 11.93
C ALA A 43 5.20 -37.50 12.38
N PHE A 44 4.16 -36.97 13.02
CA PHE A 44 2.92 -37.69 13.33
C PHE A 44 1.73 -36.93 12.75
N ASP A 45 1.17 -37.49 11.68
CA ASP A 45 -0.07 -37.01 11.10
C ASP A 45 -1.28 -37.51 11.92
N MET A 46 -2.21 -36.61 12.22
CA MET A 46 -3.43 -36.90 12.98
C MET A 46 -4.66 -36.83 12.06
N PRO A 47 -5.11 -37.97 11.49
CA PRO A 47 -6.42 -38.04 10.88
C PRO A 47 -7.51 -37.63 11.87
N ILE A 48 -8.56 -36.99 11.36
CA ILE A 48 -9.65 -36.41 12.18
C ILE A 48 -10.33 -37.45 13.08
N ASP A 49 -10.34 -38.72 12.67
CA ASP A 49 -10.96 -39.82 13.40
C ASP A 49 -10.09 -40.36 14.56
N VAL A 50 -8.87 -39.85 14.76
CA VAL A 50 -7.96 -40.30 15.81
C VAL A 50 -8.13 -39.45 17.07
N SER A 51 -8.36 -40.10 18.21
CA SER A 51 -8.46 -39.41 19.50
C SER A 51 -7.10 -38.91 19.99
N ILE A 52 -7.09 -37.73 20.61
CA ILE A 52 -5.89 -37.12 21.24
C ILE A 52 -5.20 -38.08 22.22
N SER A 53 -5.98 -38.91 22.94
CA SER A 53 -5.44 -39.94 23.85
C SER A 53 -4.53 -40.96 23.16
N ARG A 54 -4.88 -41.36 21.93
CA ARG A 54 -4.11 -42.32 21.15
C ARG A 54 -2.84 -41.70 20.58
N ILE A 55 -2.91 -40.42 20.20
CA ILE A 55 -1.75 -39.66 19.75
C ILE A 55 -0.75 -39.46 20.91
N ASN A 56 -1.24 -39.15 22.11
CA ASN A 56 -0.41 -39.10 23.32
C ASN A 56 0.32 -40.43 23.58
N GLU A 57 -0.35 -41.55 23.34
CA GLU A 57 0.26 -42.88 23.45
C GLU A 57 1.37 -43.10 22.41
N TYR A 58 1.15 -42.70 21.15
CA TYR A 58 2.18 -42.78 20.10
C TYR A 58 3.41 -41.93 20.44
N VAL A 59 3.21 -40.67 20.83
CA VAL A 59 4.29 -39.76 21.23
C VAL A 59 5.04 -40.32 22.44
N ARG A 60 4.31 -40.82 23.43
CA ARG A 60 4.91 -41.45 24.62
C ARG A 60 5.78 -42.66 24.23
N ASN A 61 5.26 -43.57 23.43
CA ASN A 61 5.99 -44.77 23.02
C ASN A 61 7.23 -44.40 22.22
N TYR A 62 7.12 -43.45 21.28
CA TYR A 62 8.26 -42.92 20.54
C TYR A 62 9.33 -42.34 21.47
N LEU A 63 8.95 -41.49 22.43
CA LEU A 63 9.90 -40.89 23.37
C LEU A 63 10.59 -41.94 24.27
N ILE A 64 9.89 -43.01 24.64
CA ILE A 64 10.47 -44.14 25.40
C ILE A 64 11.48 -44.90 24.54
N ASP A 65 11.15 -45.16 23.27
CA ASP A 65 11.99 -45.94 22.34
C ASP A 65 13.27 -45.22 21.94
N GLN A 66 13.27 -43.87 21.89
CA GLN A 66 14.47 -43.07 21.61
C GLN A 66 15.48 -43.07 22.79
N GLY A 67 15.11 -43.62 23.95
CA GLY A 67 15.93 -43.59 25.15
C GLY A 67 16.14 -42.18 25.71
N SER A 68 17.13 -42.03 26.60
CA SER A 68 17.45 -40.72 27.19
C SER A 68 18.19 -39.83 26.17
N SER A 69 17.45 -39.08 25.36
CA SER A 69 18.01 -37.92 24.63
C SER A 69 18.76 -37.02 25.62
N THR A 70 19.98 -36.60 25.28
CA THR A 70 20.86 -35.97 26.26
C THR A 70 20.46 -34.54 26.67
N LYS A 71 19.57 -33.86 25.91
CA LYS A 71 19.34 -32.41 26.12
C LYS A 71 17.89 -31.91 26.07
N GLY A 72 16.88 -32.70 25.68
CA GLY A 72 15.46 -32.27 25.78
C GLY A 72 14.55 -32.70 24.63
N ASN A 73 13.26 -32.41 24.78
CA ASN A 73 12.19 -32.73 23.84
C ASN A 73 11.54 -31.44 23.30
N ILE A 74 11.43 -31.32 21.98
CA ILE A 74 10.81 -30.20 21.27
C ILE A 74 9.63 -30.75 20.47
N ILE A 75 8.43 -30.27 20.74
CA ILE A 75 7.21 -30.79 20.13
C ILE A 75 6.41 -29.63 19.54
N LEU A 76 6.12 -29.73 18.25
CA LEU A 76 5.48 -28.69 17.45
C LEU A 76 4.09 -29.14 17.00
N PHE A 77 3.10 -28.29 17.22
CA PHE A 77 1.67 -28.54 16.94
C PHE A 77 1.06 -27.51 16.01
N ASP A 78 0.08 -27.90 15.21
CA ASP A 78 -0.74 -26.97 14.41
C ASP A 78 -1.80 -26.27 15.26
N MET A 79 -2.59 -27.03 16.01
CA MET A 79 -3.67 -26.55 16.85
C MET A 79 -3.93 -27.53 18.01
N GLY A 80 -4.54 -27.03 19.09
CA GLY A 80 -4.86 -27.83 20.29
C GLY A 80 -4.45 -27.18 21.59
N SER A 81 -4.67 -27.89 22.70
CA SER A 81 -4.37 -27.40 24.05
C SER A 81 -2.91 -27.66 24.44
N LEU A 82 -2.09 -26.61 24.36
CA LEU A 82 -0.70 -26.58 24.87
C LEU A 82 -0.60 -27.16 26.29
N ARG A 83 -1.60 -26.86 27.15
CA ARG A 83 -1.61 -27.26 28.55
C ARG A 83 -1.86 -28.75 28.76
N GLU A 84 -2.65 -29.38 27.89
CA GLU A 84 -2.95 -30.81 27.99
C GLU A 84 -1.77 -31.66 27.52
N MET A 85 -1.21 -31.34 26.34
CA MET A 85 -0.02 -32.03 25.82
C MET A 85 1.19 -31.90 26.75
N PHE A 86 1.46 -30.67 27.22
CA PHE A 86 2.55 -30.43 28.17
C PHE A 86 2.39 -31.27 29.45
N ARG A 87 1.15 -31.43 29.94
CA ARG A 87 0.87 -32.23 31.15
C ARG A 87 1.08 -33.73 30.92
N GLU A 88 0.62 -34.27 29.79
CA GLU A 88 0.74 -35.72 29.52
C GLU A 88 2.18 -36.14 29.25
N ILE A 89 2.95 -35.33 28.51
CA ILE A 89 4.36 -35.65 28.19
C ILE A 89 5.26 -35.47 29.41
N LYS A 90 5.01 -34.48 30.27
CA LYS A 90 5.77 -34.29 31.51
C LYS A 90 5.61 -35.44 32.52
N LYS A 91 4.54 -36.24 32.43
CA LYS A 91 4.38 -37.44 33.27
C LYS A 91 5.33 -38.58 32.88
N VAL A 92 5.89 -38.53 31.68
CA VAL A 92 6.65 -39.64 31.07
C VAL A 92 8.10 -39.30 30.77
N SER A 93 8.49 -38.02 30.91
CA SER A 93 9.85 -37.55 30.70
C SER A 93 10.21 -36.47 31.72
N ASP A 94 11.35 -36.65 32.38
CA ASP A 94 11.94 -35.68 33.32
C ASP A 94 12.84 -34.65 32.63
N GLN A 95 12.85 -34.63 31.29
CA GLN A 95 13.72 -33.77 30.48
C GLN A 95 13.08 -32.39 30.22
N GLU A 96 13.90 -31.44 29.76
CA GLU A 96 13.39 -30.15 29.29
C GLU A 96 12.41 -30.35 28.12
N LEU A 97 11.27 -29.66 28.18
CA LEU A 97 10.17 -29.81 27.24
C LEU A 97 9.74 -28.45 26.70
N LEU A 98 9.75 -28.33 25.37
CA LEU A 98 9.29 -27.18 24.63
C LEU A 98 8.10 -27.63 23.80
N VAL A 99 6.96 -26.99 24.03
CA VAL A 99 5.73 -27.24 23.27
C VAL A 99 5.39 -25.94 22.54
N VAL A 100 5.36 -25.99 21.21
CA VAL A 100 5.03 -24.85 20.36
C VAL A 100 3.72 -25.17 19.64
N ASN A 101 2.79 -24.21 19.64
CA ASN A 101 1.52 -24.30 18.92
C ASN A 101 1.54 -23.40 17.69
N ASN A 102 0.59 -23.58 16.77
CA ASN A 102 0.49 -22.82 15.53
C ASN A 102 1.74 -22.94 14.66
N VAL A 103 2.25 -24.16 14.51
CA VAL A 103 3.47 -24.43 13.74
C VAL A 103 3.28 -24.05 12.27
N THR A 104 4.26 -23.32 11.74
CA THR A 104 4.42 -23.09 10.31
C THR A 104 5.71 -23.74 9.84
N THR A 105 5.83 -24.00 8.53
CA THR A 105 7.07 -24.54 7.94
C THR A 105 8.28 -23.68 8.26
N ALA A 106 8.12 -22.35 8.26
CA ALA A 106 9.19 -21.41 8.59
C ALA A 106 9.65 -21.53 10.04
N MET A 107 8.72 -21.71 10.99
CA MET A 107 9.06 -21.94 12.41
C MET A 107 9.79 -23.27 12.59
N ALA A 108 9.28 -24.35 11.99
CA ALA A 108 9.93 -25.66 12.06
C ALA A 108 11.33 -25.63 11.45
N LEU A 109 11.53 -24.88 10.36
CA LEU A 109 12.84 -24.68 9.73
C LEU A 109 13.81 -23.91 10.63
N ASP A 110 13.38 -22.80 11.25
CA ASP A 110 14.25 -22.05 12.17
C ASP A 110 14.69 -22.91 13.36
N ILE A 111 13.74 -23.63 13.99
CA ILE A 111 14.05 -24.55 15.09
C ILE A 111 15.01 -25.64 14.63
N GLY A 112 14.80 -26.23 13.45
CA GLY A 112 15.70 -27.22 12.85
C GLY A 112 17.13 -26.68 12.66
N LEU A 113 17.27 -25.46 12.13
CA LEU A 113 18.56 -24.80 11.95
C LEU A 113 19.26 -24.50 13.29
N ARG A 114 18.51 -24.15 14.34
CA ARG A 114 19.07 -23.94 15.69
C ARG A 114 19.54 -25.23 16.35
N ILE A 115 18.78 -26.31 16.19
CA ILE A 115 19.18 -27.65 16.62
C ILE A 115 20.48 -28.05 15.92
N GLN A 116 20.56 -27.84 14.60
CA GLN A 116 21.77 -28.11 13.80
C GLN A 116 22.98 -27.30 14.27
N ARG A 117 22.76 -26.06 14.71
CA ARG A 117 23.80 -25.18 15.30
C ARG A 117 24.19 -25.55 16.73
N ASN A 118 23.58 -26.59 17.32
CA ASN A 118 23.79 -26.99 18.72
C ASN A 118 23.52 -25.87 19.74
N GLU A 119 22.52 -25.02 19.47
CA GLU A 119 22.07 -24.00 20.43
C GLU A 119 21.55 -24.65 21.72
N ILE A 120 21.70 -23.98 22.86
CA ILE A 120 21.20 -24.46 24.15
C ILE A 120 19.67 -24.42 24.20
N PHE A 121 19.06 -25.38 24.91
CA PHE A 121 17.60 -25.57 24.92
C PHE A 121 16.83 -24.29 25.31
N GLN A 122 17.30 -23.59 26.34
CA GLN A 122 16.70 -22.33 26.78
C GLN A 122 16.71 -21.26 25.68
N SER A 123 17.77 -21.17 24.88
CA SER A 123 17.84 -20.19 23.78
C SER A 123 16.87 -20.53 22.65
N ILE A 124 16.71 -21.82 22.33
CA ILE A 124 15.71 -22.30 21.37
C ILE A 124 14.30 -21.98 21.88
N ALA A 125 14.03 -22.20 23.18
CA ALA A 125 12.74 -21.88 23.80
C ALA A 125 12.42 -20.38 23.78
N GLU A 126 13.38 -19.51 24.14
CA GLU A 126 13.22 -18.05 24.12
C GLU A 126 13.00 -17.51 22.70
N ALA A 127 13.75 -18.02 21.71
CA ALA A 127 13.52 -17.68 20.31
C ALA A 127 12.12 -18.11 19.85
N SER A 128 11.69 -19.30 20.27
CA SER A 128 10.38 -19.84 19.92
C SER A 128 9.21 -19.04 20.51
N GLN A 129 9.39 -18.39 21.65
CA GLN A 129 8.37 -17.53 22.25
C GLN A 129 8.05 -16.29 21.39
N LYS A 130 9.01 -15.80 20.58
CA LYS A 130 8.79 -14.65 19.68
C LYS A 130 7.76 -14.95 18.58
N TYR A 131 7.59 -16.23 18.24
CA TYR A 131 6.61 -16.67 17.25
C TYR A 131 5.16 -16.60 17.72
N SER A 132 4.93 -16.54 19.04
CA SER A 132 3.57 -16.42 19.60
C SER A 132 2.87 -15.11 19.19
N SER A 133 3.63 -14.12 18.73
CA SER A 133 3.14 -12.79 18.32
C SER A 133 3.07 -12.60 16.80
N THR A 134 3.45 -13.60 15.99
CA THR A 134 3.57 -13.46 14.53
C THR A 134 2.47 -14.27 13.84
N THR A 135 1.27 -13.70 13.77
CA THR A 135 0.29 -14.07 12.75
C THR A 135 0.06 -12.82 11.91
N ASP A 136 0.68 -12.75 10.74
CA ASP A 136 0.34 -11.74 9.75
C ASP A 136 -1.00 -12.13 9.12
N ALA A 137 -2.08 -11.66 9.73
CA ALA A 137 -3.40 -11.70 9.14
C ALA A 137 -3.62 -10.40 8.34
N GLN A 138 -3.67 -10.50 7.02
CA GLN A 138 -4.08 -9.39 6.17
C GLN A 138 -5.58 -9.46 5.94
N TYR A 139 -6.30 -8.47 6.47
CA TYR A 139 -7.70 -8.24 6.17
C TYR A 139 -7.79 -7.22 5.03
N TYR A 140 -8.42 -7.60 3.91
CA TYR A 140 -8.69 -6.72 2.78
C TYR A 140 -10.17 -6.33 2.78
N GLU A 141 -10.50 -5.24 3.47
CA GLU A 141 -11.64 -4.42 3.08
C GLU A 141 -11.21 -3.49 1.95
N GLY A 142 -12.17 -2.94 1.19
CA GLY A 142 -11.86 -1.85 0.25
C GLY A 142 -11.23 -0.64 0.95
N LEU A 143 -11.22 0.51 0.26
CA LEU A 143 -10.51 1.72 0.72
C LEU A 143 -10.86 2.16 2.17
N SER A 144 -12.11 2.00 2.61
CA SER A 144 -12.57 2.30 3.98
C SER A 144 -13.95 1.68 4.28
N ASN A 145 -14.27 1.55 5.58
CA ASN A 145 -15.55 1.06 6.13
C ASN A 145 -16.57 2.16 6.41
N ARG A 146 -16.16 3.41 6.26
CA ARG A 146 -17.03 4.58 6.42
C ARG A 146 -17.42 5.11 5.05
N LYS A 147 -18.60 5.74 4.98
CA LYS A 147 -18.95 6.55 3.82
C LYS A 147 -17.82 7.54 3.59
N ASN A 148 -17.31 7.59 2.36
CA ASN A 148 -16.15 8.41 2.06
C ASN A 148 -16.30 9.21 0.76
N ILE A 149 -15.58 10.33 0.72
CA ILE A 149 -15.27 11.09 -0.49
C ILE A 149 -13.80 10.88 -0.81
N ILE A 150 -13.49 10.48 -2.03
CA ILE A 150 -12.12 10.40 -2.52
C ILE A 150 -11.77 11.73 -3.18
N VAL A 151 -10.60 12.26 -2.86
CA VAL A 151 -10.01 13.39 -3.56
C VAL A 151 -8.72 12.94 -4.21
N SER A 152 -8.55 13.24 -5.50
CA SER A 152 -7.33 12.90 -6.22
C SER A 152 -6.92 14.01 -7.18
N CYS A 153 -5.62 14.30 -7.23
CA CYS A 153 -5.06 15.23 -8.18
C CYS A 153 -3.82 14.66 -8.84
N MET A 154 -3.65 15.01 -10.12
CA MET A 154 -2.58 14.46 -10.94
C MET A 154 -1.18 14.87 -10.48
N SER A 155 -1.07 16.02 -9.81
CA SER A 155 0.19 16.55 -9.27
C SER A 155 0.70 15.87 -8.00
N GLY A 156 0.07 14.78 -7.56
CA GLY A 156 0.36 14.09 -6.30
C GLY A 156 -0.29 14.76 -5.08
N VAL A 157 0.05 14.32 -3.88
CA VAL A 157 -0.70 14.51 -2.61
C VAL A 157 -1.04 15.98 -2.25
N GLY A 158 -0.25 16.98 -2.65
CA GLY A 158 -0.37 18.36 -2.16
C GLY A 158 -1.76 19.03 -2.30
N LEU A 159 -2.30 19.12 -3.52
CA LEU A 159 -3.62 19.76 -3.74
C LEU A 159 -4.77 18.90 -3.19
N SER A 160 -4.62 17.57 -3.22
CA SER A 160 -5.61 16.64 -2.67
C SER A 160 -5.74 16.77 -1.16
N GLU A 161 -4.65 16.99 -0.42
CA GLU A 161 -4.68 17.21 1.03
C GLU A 161 -5.32 18.55 1.40
N GLU A 162 -5.05 19.61 0.64
CA GLU A 162 -5.67 20.91 0.89
C GLU A 162 -7.18 20.89 0.60
N LEU A 163 -7.59 20.20 -0.46
CA LEU A 163 -9.01 19.93 -0.74
C LEU A 163 -9.63 19.06 0.35
N LYS A 164 -8.92 18.04 0.82
CA LYS A 164 -9.36 17.18 1.92
C LYS A 164 -9.65 18.00 3.18
N LYS A 165 -8.70 18.83 3.62
CA LYS A 165 -8.89 19.73 4.78
C LYS A 165 -10.10 20.64 4.60
N LEU A 166 -10.24 21.25 3.41
CA LEU A 166 -11.36 22.14 3.10
C LEU A 166 -12.71 21.41 3.24
N ILE A 167 -12.80 20.16 2.76
CA ILE A 167 -14.01 19.34 2.86
C ILE A 167 -14.26 18.94 4.32
N GLU A 168 -13.23 18.46 5.04
CA GLU A 168 -13.33 18.06 6.45
C GLU A 168 -13.73 19.21 7.39
N GLU A 169 -13.29 20.44 7.11
CA GLU A 169 -13.69 21.62 7.87
C GLU A 169 -15.14 22.06 7.62
N THR A 170 -15.76 21.58 6.53
CA THR A 170 -17.05 22.09 6.05
C THR A 170 -18.19 21.08 6.21
N LEU A 171 -17.90 19.79 6.00
CA LEU A 171 -18.87 18.70 6.04
C LEU A 171 -18.89 17.99 7.41
N SER A 172 -19.85 17.08 7.59
CA SER A 172 -19.97 16.29 8.82
C SER A 172 -18.77 15.36 9.04
N PRO A 173 -18.28 15.21 10.28
CA PRO A 173 -17.20 14.27 10.62
C PRO A 173 -17.57 12.79 10.43
N SER A 174 -18.85 12.48 10.16
CA SER A 174 -19.29 11.13 9.78
C SER A 174 -18.85 10.73 8.38
N LEU A 175 -18.51 11.69 7.51
CA LEU A 175 -18.04 11.46 6.16
C LEU A 175 -16.51 11.53 6.14
N GLU A 176 -15.87 10.42 5.79
CA GLU A 176 -14.42 10.37 5.70
C GLU A 176 -13.94 10.95 4.37
N VAL A 177 -12.82 11.68 4.38
CA VAL A 177 -12.23 12.22 3.16
C VAL A 177 -10.85 11.62 2.95
N ILE A 178 -10.66 10.93 1.81
CA ILE A 178 -9.45 10.16 1.53
C ILE A 178 -8.74 10.79 0.33
N ALA A 179 -7.52 11.27 0.54
CA ALA A 179 -6.66 11.72 -0.54
C ALA A 179 -5.96 10.50 -1.17
N LEU A 180 -6.10 10.33 -2.48
CA LEU A 180 -5.46 9.26 -3.24
C LEU A 180 -4.60 9.81 -4.36
N ASP A 181 -3.46 9.17 -4.59
CA ASP A 181 -2.64 9.42 -5.76
C ASP A 181 -3.42 9.09 -7.05
N TYR A 182 -3.26 9.94 -8.07
CA TYR A 182 -3.99 9.81 -9.32
C TYR A 182 -3.64 8.52 -10.09
N LYS A 183 -2.36 8.11 -10.11
CA LYS A 183 -1.96 6.87 -10.80
C LYS A 183 -2.58 5.67 -10.11
N HIS A 184 -2.61 5.68 -8.78
CA HIS A 184 -3.26 4.64 -7.99
C HIS A 184 -4.76 4.61 -8.24
N LEU A 185 -5.45 5.76 -8.17
CA LEU A 185 -6.88 5.87 -8.47
C LEU A 185 -7.21 5.37 -9.88
N HIS A 186 -6.43 5.80 -10.88
CA HIS A 186 -6.62 5.38 -12.27
C HIS A 186 -6.43 3.87 -12.47
N ALA A 187 -5.43 3.25 -11.80
CA ALA A 187 -5.24 1.80 -11.84
C ALA A 187 -6.44 1.05 -11.23
N LEU A 188 -6.95 1.52 -10.10
CA LEU A 188 -8.11 0.94 -9.43
C LEU A 188 -9.39 1.05 -10.27
N LEU A 189 -9.60 2.22 -10.89
CA LEU A 189 -10.73 2.44 -11.80
C LEU A 189 -10.64 1.55 -13.05
N LYS A 190 -9.45 1.39 -13.64
CA LYS A 190 -9.24 0.53 -14.81
C LYS A 190 -9.47 -0.96 -14.51
N ASN A 191 -9.11 -1.39 -13.30
CA ASN A 191 -9.30 -2.77 -12.86
C ASN A 191 -10.76 -3.08 -12.47
N ASN A 192 -11.67 -2.10 -12.53
CA ASN A 192 -13.10 -2.23 -12.21
C ASN A 192 -13.37 -2.88 -10.84
N ASP A 193 -12.53 -2.57 -9.84
CA ASP A 193 -12.71 -3.09 -8.48
C ASP A 193 -13.84 -2.37 -7.75
N ARG A 194 -15.09 -2.75 -8.05
CA ARG A 194 -16.29 -2.17 -7.44
C ARG A 194 -16.35 -2.41 -5.94
N GLN A 195 -15.73 -3.49 -5.46
CA GLN A 195 -15.71 -3.81 -4.04
C GLN A 195 -14.81 -2.84 -3.27
N PHE A 196 -13.70 -2.43 -3.88
CA PHE A 196 -12.79 -1.43 -3.33
C PHE A 196 -13.47 -0.08 -3.03
N PHE A 197 -14.40 0.34 -3.89
CA PHE A 197 -15.12 1.61 -3.77
C PHE A 197 -16.52 1.49 -3.15
N SER A 198 -16.85 0.35 -2.55
CA SER A 198 -18.22 0.06 -2.07
C SER A 198 -18.81 1.10 -1.12
N ASN A 199 -17.98 1.78 -0.33
CA ASN A 199 -18.40 2.85 0.59
C ASN A 199 -18.13 4.27 0.06
N THR A 200 -17.50 4.39 -1.12
CA THR A 200 -17.21 5.68 -1.75
C THR A 200 -18.49 6.28 -2.32
N GLN A 201 -18.81 7.49 -1.89
CA GLN A 201 -20.04 8.19 -2.32
C GLN A 201 -19.76 9.15 -3.50
N LEU A 202 -18.55 9.69 -3.57
CA LEU A 202 -18.16 10.71 -4.53
C LEU A 202 -16.64 10.66 -4.74
N ILE A 203 -16.20 10.85 -5.98
CA ILE A 203 -14.79 11.03 -6.32
C ILE A 203 -14.61 12.43 -6.92
N LEU A 204 -13.74 13.23 -6.32
CA LEU A 204 -13.36 14.55 -6.78
C LEU A 204 -11.97 14.49 -7.40
N THR A 205 -11.87 14.88 -8.67
CA THR A 205 -10.59 14.88 -9.41
C THR A 205 -10.22 16.28 -9.91
N THR A 206 -8.97 16.51 -10.25
CA THR A 206 -8.53 17.76 -10.92
C THR A 206 -8.37 17.61 -12.42
N THR A 207 -8.63 16.42 -12.94
CA THR A 207 -8.58 16.03 -14.35
C THR A 207 -9.79 15.17 -14.66
N ASP A 208 -10.22 15.20 -15.91
CA ASP A 208 -11.34 14.36 -16.32
C ASP A 208 -10.90 12.88 -16.29
N VAL A 209 -11.69 12.06 -15.62
CA VAL A 209 -11.45 10.62 -15.52
C VAL A 209 -12.69 9.90 -16.03
N SER A 210 -12.49 9.07 -17.05
CA SER A 210 -13.52 8.20 -17.58
C SER A 210 -13.56 6.89 -16.79
N GLY A 211 -14.69 6.60 -16.14
CA GLY A 211 -14.93 5.31 -15.49
C GLY A 211 -16.41 5.14 -15.17
N ASP A 212 -17.05 4.10 -15.72
CA ASP A 212 -18.44 3.77 -15.41
C ASP A 212 -18.49 2.77 -14.25
N MET A 213 -18.38 3.32 -13.04
CA MET A 213 -18.36 2.54 -11.79
C MET A 213 -19.67 2.65 -11.00
N GLY A 214 -20.72 3.28 -11.58
CA GLY A 214 -21.99 3.52 -10.88
C GLY A 214 -21.88 4.53 -9.73
N MET A 215 -20.81 5.33 -9.70
CA MET A 215 -20.56 6.40 -8.73
C MET A 215 -20.29 7.71 -9.46
N ASP A 216 -20.57 8.83 -8.80
CA ASP A 216 -20.29 10.14 -9.37
C ASP A 216 -18.79 10.49 -9.26
N ILE A 217 -18.19 10.76 -10.42
CA ILE A 217 -16.85 11.31 -10.56
C ILE A 217 -17.00 12.74 -11.08
N ILE A 218 -16.45 13.71 -10.36
CA ILE A 218 -16.53 15.13 -10.71
C ILE A 218 -15.12 15.71 -10.78
N ASN A 219 -14.76 16.21 -11.96
CA ASN A 219 -13.65 17.15 -12.05
C ASN A 219 -14.03 18.44 -11.35
N ILE A 220 -13.31 18.78 -10.28
CA ILE A 220 -13.64 19.87 -9.38
C ILE A 220 -13.61 21.24 -10.07
N TYR A 221 -12.82 21.42 -11.14
CA TYR A 221 -12.85 22.65 -11.94
C TYR A 221 -14.14 22.84 -12.74
N ASN A 222 -14.97 21.80 -12.85
CA ASN A 222 -16.31 21.95 -13.42
C ASN A 222 -17.29 22.62 -12.47
N ILE A 223 -16.91 22.88 -11.20
CA ILE A 223 -17.76 23.56 -10.23
C ILE A 223 -18.19 24.97 -10.68
N PHE A 224 -17.42 25.63 -11.54
CA PHE A 224 -17.80 26.91 -12.14
C PHE A 224 -19.05 26.84 -13.02
N ASP A 225 -19.47 25.64 -13.45
CA ASP A 225 -20.78 25.43 -14.05
C ASP A 225 -21.87 25.31 -12.98
N LYS A 226 -22.93 26.09 -13.17
CA LYS A 226 -24.12 26.02 -12.31
C LYS A 226 -24.73 24.61 -12.26
N SER A 227 -24.76 23.89 -13.38
CA SER A 227 -25.28 22.51 -13.44
C SER A 227 -24.47 21.55 -12.57
N VAL A 228 -23.15 21.68 -12.56
CA VAL A 228 -22.25 20.82 -11.80
C VAL A 228 -22.26 21.19 -10.32
N SER A 229 -22.32 22.49 -9.98
CA SER A 229 -22.56 22.95 -8.61
C SER A 229 -23.86 22.36 -8.03
N LEU A 230 -24.97 22.43 -8.76
CA LEU A 230 -26.24 21.85 -8.33
C LEU A 230 -26.19 20.32 -8.23
N LYS A 231 -25.44 19.66 -9.12
CA LYS A 231 -25.21 18.21 -9.05
C LYS A 231 -24.45 17.84 -7.78
N LEU A 232 -23.35 18.54 -7.47
CA LEU A 232 -22.57 18.32 -6.26
C LEU A 232 -23.42 18.54 -5.00
N GLU A 233 -24.18 19.63 -4.96
CA GLU A 233 -25.13 19.93 -3.89
C GLU A 233 -26.14 18.77 -3.68
N THR A 234 -26.72 18.27 -4.76
CA THR A 234 -27.67 17.15 -4.73
C THR A 234 -27.03 15.88 -4.17
N ILE A 235 -25.81 15.55 -4.59
CA ILE A 235 -25.06 14.38 -4.10
C ILE A 235 -24.81 14.51 -2.60
N LEU A 236 -24.33 15.67 -2.13
CA LEU A 236 -24.05 15.90 -0.71
C LEU A 236 -25.31 15.75 0.15
N LEU A 237 -26.45 16.29 -0.30
CA LEU A 237 -27.74 16.13 0.36
C LEU A 237 -28.17 14.65 0.44
N GLN A 238 -27.95 13.86 -0.61
CA GLN A 238 -28.25 12.42 -0.63
C GLN A 238 -27.37 11.61 0.32
N ILE A 239 -26.12 12.05 0.53
CA ILE A 239 -25.17 11.41 1.45
C ILE A 239 -25.58 11.63 2.92
N GLY A 240 -26.35 12.69 3.19
CA GLY A 240 -26.86 13.07 4.51
C GLY A 240 -26.35 14.42 5.02
N GLU A 241 -25.67 15.20 4.18
CA GLU A 241 -25.27 16.57 4.52
C GLU A 241 -26.46 17.52 4.49
N ASN A 242 -26.33 18.65 5.19
CA ASN A 242 -27.35 19.69 5.18
C ASN A 242 -27.08 20.73 4.09
N GLN A 243 -28.12 21.48 3.72
CA GLN A 243 -28.07 22.51 2.68
C GLN A 243 -27.02 23.60 2.96
N LYS A 244 -26.87 23.99 4.23
CA LYS A 244 -25.97 25.07 4.64
C LYS A 244 -24.51 24.66 4.47
N SER A 245 -24.14 23.47 4.94
CA SER A 245 -22.80 22.88 4.78
C SER A 245 -22.47 22.64 3.30
N SER A 246 -23.44 22.13 2.52
CA SER A 246 -23.27 21.89 1.08
C SER A 246 -22.98 23.20 0.32
N ASN A 247 -23.77 24.24 0.56
CA ASN A 247 -23.57 25.55 -0.07
C ASN A 247 -22.24 26.19 0.34
N LEU A 248 -21.88 26.08 1.63
CA LEU A 248 -20.61 26.58 2.15
C LEU A 248 -19.41 25.86 1.50
N LEU A 249 -19.51 24.54 1.27
CA LEU A 249 -18.46 23.79 0.60
C LEU A 249 -18.28 24.27 -0.83
N ILE A 250 -19.38 24.43 -1.58
CA ILE A 250 -19.33 24.93 -2.96
C ILE A 250 -18.71 26.32 -3.03
N GLU A 251 -19.09 27.23 -2.13
CA GLU A 251 -18.51 28.58 -2.05
C GLU A 251 -17.01 28.53 -1.75
N ARG A 252 -16.59 27.72 -0.77
CA ARG A 252 -15.18 27.54 -0.42
C ARG A 252 -14.38 26.93 -1.57
N LEU A 253 -14.93 25.95 -2.28
CA LEU A 253 -14.32 25.35 -3.47
C LEU A 253 -14.16 26.36 -4.60
N LEU A 254 -15.16 27.20 -4.88
CA LEU A 254 -15.08 28.25 -5.89
C LEU A 254 -13.96 29.24 -5.56
N ARG A 255 -13.88 29.69 -4.30
CA ARG A 255 -12.79 30.57 -3.85
C ARG A 255 -11.44 29.87 -3.97
N PHE A 256 -11.37 28.61 -3.55
CA PHE A 256 -10.16 27.80 -3.61
C PHE A 256 -9.67 27.65 -5.06
N LEU A 257 -10.51 27.29 -6.02
CA LEU A 257 -10.06 27.05 -7.40
C LEU A 257 -9.85 28.33 -8.22
N SER A 258 -10.07 29.51 -7.62
CA SER A 258 -9.88 30.81 -8.27
C SER A 258 -8.44 31.34 -8.14
N ILE A 259 -8.13 32.42 -8.89
CA ILE A 259 -6.88 33.18 -8.76
C ILE A 259 -6.65 33.65 -7.31
N GLU A 260 -7.70 34.05 -6.60
CA GLU A 260 -7.59 34.44 -5.18
C GLU A 260 -7.17 33.26 -4.31
N GLY A 261 -7.66 32.06 -4.62
CA GLY A 261 -7.20 30.83 -3.98
C GLY A 261 -5.71 30.61 -4.22
N ILE A 262 -5.23 30.77 -5.45
CA ILE A 262 -3.79 30.69 -5.78
C ILE A 262 -2.98 31.63 -4.88
N ARG A 263 -3.38 32.90 -4.79
CA ARG A 263 -2.71 33.90 -3.95
C ARG A 263 -2.63 33.48 -2.49
N GLY A 264 -3.74 33.00 -1.93
CA GLY A 264 -3.80 32.59 -0.52
C GLY A 264 -2.93 31.38 -0.16
N ARG A 265 -2.41 30.64 -1.15
CA ARG A 265 -1.57 29.46 -0.92
C ARG A 265 -0.09 29.64 -1.20
N LEU A 266 0.28 30.69 -1.92
CA LEU A 266 1.69 31.04 -2.10
C LEU A 266 2.23 31.65 -0.81
N GLN A 267 3.25 31.04 -0.23
CA GLN A 267 3.79 31.43 1.08
C GLN A 267 5.08 32.26 1.00
N ILE A 268 5.84 32.12 -0.09
CA ILE A 268 7.21 32.63 -0.21
C ILE A 268 7.30 33.60 -1.38
N LEU A 269 6.76 33.21 -2.52
CA LEU A 269 6.83 34.02 -3.73
C LEU A 269 5.72 35.07 -3.77
N ASN A 270 5.99 36.20 -4.44
CA ASN A 270 4.96 37.19 -4.71
C ASN A 270 3.90 36.59 -5.64
N PRO A 271 2.62 36.50 -5.21
CA PRO A 271 1.58 35.87 -6.01
C PRO A 271 1.34 36.51 -7.37
N ASP A 272 1.37 37.84 -7.46
CA ASP A 272 1.16 38.56 -8.72
C ASP A 272 2.20 38.17 -9.76
N VAL A 273 3.46 38.10 -9.34
CA VAL A 273 4.58 37.77 -10.22
C VAL A 273 4.44 36.33 -10.71
N VAL A 274 4.26 35.36 -9.81
CA VAL A 274 4.22 33.93 -10.18
C VAL A 274 2.99 33.58 -11.02
N ILE A 275 1.85 34.20 -10.72
CA ILE A 275 0.63 34.00 -11.52
C ILE A 275 0.83 34.54 -12.93
N GLN A 276 1.48 35.71 -13.09
CA GLN A 276 1.81 36.25 -14.41
C GLN A 276 2.73 35.31 -15.19
N GLU A 277 3.79 34.80 -14.56
CA GLU A 277 4.70 33.83 -15.19
C GLU A 277 3.95 32.55 -15.61
N SER A 278 3.04 32.07 -14.77
CA SER A 278 2.20 30.92 -15.08
C SER A 278 1.28 31.20 -16.29
N GLN A 279 0.72 32.40 -16.39
CA GLN A 279 -0.09 32.83 -17.54
C GLN A 279 0.73 32.93 -18.83
N ASP A 280 1.96 33.44 -18.73
CA ASP A 280 2.87 33.57 -19.86
C ASP A 280 3.30 32.18 -20.37
N ILE A 281 3.63 31.24 -19.48
CA ILE A 281 3.90 29.84 -19.83
C ILE A 281 2.73 29.21 -20.59
N VAL A 282 1.50 29.33 -20.06
CA VAL A 282 0.29 28.79 -20.71
C VAL A 282 0.07 29.44 -22.08
N SER A 283 0.30 30.75 -22.20
CA SER A 283 0.18 31.48 -23.47
C SER A 283 1.20 31.01 -24.51
N HIS A 284 2.42 30.65 -24.10
CA HIS A 284 3.40 30.04 -25.01
C HIS A 284 2.94 28.70 -25.56
N TYR A 285 2.35 27.83 -24.72
CA TYR A 285 1.76 26.57 -25.20
C TYR A 285 0.59 26.80 -26.16
N GLU A 286 -0.32 27.73 -25.85
CA GLU A 286 -1.42 28.11 -26.75
C GLU A 286 -0.90 28.57 -28.12
N ASN A 287 0.11 29.43 -28.14
CA ASN A 287 0.68 30.00 -29.35
C ASN A 287 1.43 28.95 -30.18
N PHE A 288 2.22 28.08 -29.54
CA PHE A 288 2.99 27.05 -30.24
C PHE A 288 2.08 26.00 -30.89
N TYR A 289 1.10 25.49 -30.14
CA TYR A 289 0.16 24.49 -30.65
C TYR A 289 -1.00 25.09 -31.45
N ASN A 290 -1.09 26.43 -31.53
CA ASN A 290 -2.16 27.16 -32.18
C ASN A 290 -3.57 26.75 -31.68
N VAL A 291 -3.72 26.68 -30.37
CA VAL A 291 -4.96 26.32 -29.67
C VAL A 291 -5.36 27.39 -28.67
N LYS A 292 -6.64 27.41 -28.26
CA LYS A 292 -7.12 28.22 -27.14
C LYS A 292 -7.72 27.32 -26.08
N PHE A 293 -7.14 27.34 -24.90
CA PHE A 293 -7.59 26.56 -23.75
C PHE A 293 -8.81 27.21 -23.11
N GLU A 294 -9.76 26.37 -22.71
CA GLU A 294 -10.93 26.80 -21.96
C GLU A 294 -10.53 27.45 -20.61
N PRO A 295 -11.30 28.41 -20.08
CA PRO A 295 -10.96 29.13 -18.84
C PRO A 295 -10.67 28.21 -17.64
N ARG A 296 -11.36 27.07 -17.56
CA ARG A 296 -11.17 26.07 -16.50
C ARG A 296 -9.81 25.40 -16.55
N LEU A 297 -9.39 24.98 -17.75
CA LEU A 297 -8.08 24.38 -17.95
C LEU A 297 -6.99 25.41 -17.63
N LYS A 298 -7.18 26.68 -18.03
CA LYS A 298 -6.28 27.77 -17.66
C LYS A 298 -6.13 27.93 -16.16
N LEU A 299 -7.23 27.98 -15.40
CA LEU A 299 -7.16 28.07 -13.93
C LEU A 299 -6.42 26.88 -13.31
N ASN A 300 -6.68 25.66 -13.81
CA ASN A 300 -5.97 24.47 -13.36
C ASN A 300 -4.46 24.55 -13.62
N LEU A 301 -4.07 24.98 -14.82
CA LEU A 301 -2.67 25.17 -15.18
C LEU A 301 -2.01 26.28 -14.36
N TYR A 302 -2.68 27.41 -14.16
CA TYR A 302 -2.14 28.50 -13.33
C TYR A 302 -1.92 28.04 -11.89
N MET A 303 -2.87 27.29 -11.35
CA MET A 303 -2.77 26.72 -10.01
C MET A 303 -1.57 25.77 -9.90
N HIS A 304 -1.47 24.85 -10.86
CA HIS A 304 -0.40 23.86 -10.90
C HIS A 304 0.98 24.51 -11.04
N LEU A 305 1.16 25.37 -12.04
CA LEU A 305 2.42 26.06 -12.32
C LEU A 305 2.85 26.96 -11.16
N SER A 306 1.91 27.69 -10.54
CA SER A 306 2.25 28.60 -9.45
C SER A 306 2.80 27.86 -8.24
N LEU A 307 2.14 26.77 -7.82
CA LEU A 307 2.59 25.96 -6.69
C LEU A 307 3.84 25.14 -7.03
N MET A 308 3.98 24.71 -8.30
CA MET A 308 5.19 24.04 -8.79
C MET A 308 6.42 24.95 -8.65
N ILE A 309 6.34 26.19 -9.14
CA ILE A 309 7.45 27.16 -9.08
C ILE A 309 7.86 27.43 -7.62
N GLU A 310 6.89 27.66 -6.73
CA GLU A 310 7.19 27.87 -5.30
C GLU A 310 7.80 26.62 -4.66
N ARG A 311 7.25 25.43 -4.93
CA ARG A 311 7.79 24.17 -4.41
C ARG A 311 9.24 23.95 -4.85
N MET A 312 9.56 24.22 -6.12
CA MET A 312 10.93 24.08 -6.65
C MET A 312 11.92 25.05 -6.02
N LEU A 313 11.47 26.25 -5.66
CA LEU A 313 12.30 27.22 -4.95
C LEU A 313 12.68 26.73 -3.55
N VAL A 314 11.77 26.02 -2.88
CA VAL A 314 11.97 25.48 -1.51
C VAL A 314 12.75 24.16 -1.53
N SER A 315 12.45 23.29 -2.50
CA SER A 315 13.06 21.97 -2.60
C SER A 315 14.47 22.06 -3.16
N THR A 316 15.48 21.93 -2.31
CA THR A 316 16.89 21.79 -2.72
C THR A 316 17.25 20.37 -3.19
N THR A 317 16.34 19.41 -3.06
CA THR A 317 16.52 18.03 -3.53
C THR A 317 16.11 17.92 -5.00
N VAL A 318 17.11 17.76 -5.86
CA VAL A 318 16.94 17.28 -7.23
C VAL A 318 16.42 15.84 -7.14
N SER A 319 15.17 15.62 -7.54
CA SER A 319 14.65 14.25 -7.70
C SER A 319 15.45 13.54 -8.80
N GLU A 320 15.81 12.27 -8.57
CA GLU A 320 16.53 11.47 -9.56
C GLU A 320 15.68 11.26 -10.82
N ASN A 321 16.28 11.61 -11.97
CA ASN A 321 15.71 11.44 -13.30
C ASN A 321 15.15 10.03 -13.48
N THR A 322 13.84 9.91 -13.71
CA THR A 322 13.22 8.63 -14.04
C THR A 322 12.36 8.75 -15.29
N PHE A 323 12.90 9.28 -16.38
CA PHE A 323 12.36 8.92 -17.70
C PHE A 323 12.78 7.47 -17.99
N GLN A 324 11.86 6.52 -17.88
CA GLN A 324 12.07 5.22 -18.48
C GLN A 324 11.98 5.38 -20.01
N GLU A 325 13.07 5.12 -20.73
CA GLU A 325 13.16 5.31 -22.19
C GLU A 325 12.06 4.59 -22.98
N ALA A 326 11.47 3.55 -22.40
CA ALA A 326 10.40 2.74 -22.99
C ALA A 326 9.06 3.50 -23.22
N ASP A 327 8.81 4.63 -22.52
CA ASP A 327 7.52 5.34 -22.55
C ASP A 327 7.52 6.66 -23.36
N LEU A 328 8.59 6.96 -24.10
CA LEU A 328 8.76 8.22 -24.83
C LEU A 328 8.25 8.13 -26.28
N THR A 329 6.96 8.38 -26.49
CA THR A 329 6.40 8.58 -27.84
C THR A 329 7.03 9.82 -28.52
N PRO A 330 7.08 9.89 -29.87
CA PRO A 330 7.61 11.06 -30.57
C PRO A 330 6.96 12.37 -30.12
N ARG A 331 5.62 12.39 -30.00
CA ARG A 331 4.85 13.54 -29.51
C ARG A 331 5.28 13.98 -28.10
N LYS A 332 5.58 13.03 -27.21
CA LYS A 332 6.07 13.33 -25.84
C LYS A 332 7.48 13.90 -25.86
N LYS A 333 8.37 13.42 -26.73
CA LYS A 333 9.73 13.97 -26.90
C LYS A 333 9.68 15.41 -27.41
N ASP A 334 8.85 15.69 -28.40
CA ASP A 334 8.66 17.04 -28.95
C ASP A 334 8.12 18.00 -27.88
N PHE A 335 7.15 17.54 -27.08
CA PHE A 335 6.63 18.32 -25.96
C PHE A 335 7.72 18.64 -24.93
N ILE A 336 8.51 17.66 -24.50
CA ILE A 336 9.61 17.86 -23.53
C ILE A 336 10.62 18.89 -24.06
N SER A 337 11.02 18.76 -25.33
CA SER A 337 11.96 19.69 -25.96
C SER A 337 11.39 21.10 -26.01
N LEU A 338 10.12 21.27 -26.38
CA LEU A 338 9.44 22.56 -26.37
C LEU A 338 9.39 23.16 -24.95
N SER A 339 8.97 22.35 -23.97
CA SER A 339 8.83 22.78 -22.58
C SER A 339 10.15 23.29 -22.02
N SER A 340 11.28 22.65 -22.33
CA SER A 340 12.59 23.13 -21.89
C SER A 340 12.90 24.56 -22.35
N GLY A 341 12.45 24.95 -23.55
CA GLY A 341 12.58 26.32 -24.04
C GLY A 341 11.61 27.30 -23.37
N ILE A 342 10.36 26.89 -23.18
CA ILE A 342 9.33 27.72 -22.52
C ILE A 342 9.71 28.05 -21.08
N PHE A 343 10.26 27.07 -20.34
CA PHE A 343 10.60 27.24 -18.93
C PHE A 343 11.91 27.98 -18.68
N GLN A 344 12.77 28.16 -19.69
CA GLN A 344 14.09 28.78 -19.55
C GLN A 344 14.03 30.16 -18.87
N HIS A 345 13.01 30.97 -19.20
CA HIS A 345 12.83 32.29 -18.58
C HIS A 345 12.58 32.19 -17.06
N VAL A 346 11.68 31.29 -16.66
CA VAL A 346 11.30 31.06 -15.26
C VAL A 346 12.45 30.42 -14.48
N GLU A 347 13.15 29.46 -15.07
CA GLU A 347 14.35 28.83 -14.48
C GLU A 347 15.42 29.87 -14.16
N GLN A 348 15.70 30.80 -15.09
CA GLN A 348 16.65 31.88 -14.86
C GLN A 348 16.14 32.90 -13.83
N LYS A 349 14.86 33.28 -13.91
CA LYS A 349 14.26 34.32 -13.07
C LYS A 349 14.20 33.91 -11.59
N PHE A 350 13.83 32.67 -11.30
CA PHE A 350 13.71 32.16 -9.94
C PHE A 350 14.93 31.34 -9.49
N ASN A 351 15.92 31.16 -10.37
CA ASN A 351 17.09 30.31 -10.13
C ASN A 351 16.69 28.89 -9.70
N ILE A 352 15.75 28.31 -10.43
CA ILE A 352 15.26 26.94 -10.24
C ILE A 352 15.58 26.09 -11.48
N LYS A 353 15.45 24.77 -11.33
CA LYS A 353 15.49 23.84 -12.46
C LYS A 353 14.22 23.02 -12.46
N VAL A 354 13.49 23.07 -13.57
CA VAL A 354 12.24 22.33 -13.73
C VAL A 354 12.54 20.85 -13.86
N GLN A 355 11.88 20.04 -13.05
CA GLN A 355 12.08 18.60 -13.01
C GLN A 355 11.29 17.91 -14.12
N ASP A 356 11.86 16.84 -14.67
CA ASP A 356 11.27 16.01 -15.72
C ASP A 356 9.85 15.53 -15.40
N TYR A 357 9.62 15.14 -14.14
CA TYR A 357 8.32 14.73 -13.62
C TYR A 357 7.23 15.80 -13.83
N GLU A 358 7.58 17.08 -13.70
CA GLU A 358 6.62 18.19 -13.77
C GLU A 358 6.28 18.51 -15.23
N ILE A 359 7.26 18.35 -16.13
CA ILE A 359 7.03 18.40 -17.58
C ILE A 359 6.11 17.25 -18.01
N GLU A 360 6.33 16.05 -17.50
CA GLU A 360 5.46 14.91 -17.79
C GLU A 360 4.03 15.14 -17.30
N LEU A 361 3.87 15.71 -16.11
CA LEU A 361 2.56 16.07 -15.57
C LEU A 361 1.84 17.10 -16.43
N LEU A 362 2.55 18.14 -16.89
CA LEU A 362 2.02 19.11 -17.84
C LEU A 362 1.62 18.47 -19.17
N TYR A 363 2.43 17.53 -19.67
CA TYR A 363 2.07 16.75 -20.86
C TYR A 363 0.76 16.00 -20.65
N GLN A 364 0.58 15.32 -19.50
CA GLN A 364 -0.66 14.61 -19.21
C GLN A 364 -1.87 15.56 -19.09
N LEU A 365 -1.69 16.78 -18.57
CA LEU A 365 -2.75 17.78 -18.48
C LEU A 365 -3.15 18.35 -19.84
N LEU A 366 -2.21 18.43 -20.78
CA LEU A 366 -2.39 19.13 -22.05
C LEU A 366 -2.62 18.20 -23.25
N LYS A 367 -2.18 16.94 -23.21
CA LYS A 367 -2.15 16.00 -24.36
C LYS A 367 -3.49 15.92 -25.11
N ASP A 368 -4.61 15.91 -24.39
CA ASP A 368 -5.95 15.74 -24.96
C ASP A 368 -6.48 17.04 -25.61
N PHE A 369 -5.82 18.17 -25.33
CA PHE A 369 -6.17 19.50 -25.85
C PHE A 369 -5.24 19.96 -26.98
N ILE A 370 -4.00 19.48 -27.01
CA ILE A 370 -2.98 19.90 -27.99
C ILE A 370 -2.80 18.92 -29.16
N PHE A 371 -3.19 17.65 -28.98
CA PHE A 371 -3.08 16.62 -30.03
C PHE A 371 -4.45 16.11 -30.51
N ILE A 372 -5.43 17.02 -30.63
CA ILE A 372 -6.71 16.70 -31.23
C ILE A 372 -6.46 16.37 -32.70
N ASP A 373 -6.60 15.09 -33.09
CA ASP A 373 -6.62 14.72 -34.50
C ASP A 373 -7.76 15.50 -35.16
N LYS A 374 -7.40 16.40 -36.08
CA LYS A 374 -8.37 17.13 -36.93
C LYS A 374 -8.87 16.28 -38.06
#